data_AF-A0A523JVH8-F1
#
_entry.id   AF-A0A523JVH8-F1
#
_cell.length_a   1.000
_cell.length_b   1.000
_cell.length_c   1.000
_cell.angle_alpha   90.00
_cell.angle_beta   90.00
_cell.angle_gamma   90.00
#
_symmetry.space_group_name_H-M   'P 1'
#
loop_
_entity.id
_entity.type
_entity.pdbx_description
1 polymer ?
#
loop_
_entity_poly.entity_id
_entity_poly.type
_entity_poly.pdbx_seq_one_letter_code
_entity_poly.pdbx_strand_id
1 'polypeptide(L)'
;MTSRMLCTDCFETSHPQTLLAGSDRIEMVAWLCFALPGWLYCWWRHMLRIKVCGVCGGSSLLREARAAAANDPNANRAQPAPVVCNLHGPVRWPRPFATPRERLHAGSLGAIASIAALLAGLLAAADVAGLLIPVICLTFSALLGTAWWVRSLNLWLRSRARLSSCRAWAADGREIPIESV
;
A
#
# COMPACT_ATOMS: atom_id res chain seq x y z
N MET A 1 -6.36 5.35 25.21
CA MET A 1 -7.65 4.62 25.10
C MET A 1 -7.82 4.18 23.66
N THR A 2 -7.96 2.89 23.39
CA THR A 2 -8.22 2.35 22.04
C THR A 2 -9.69 2.53 21.69
N SER A 3 -10.01 3.16 20.57
CA SER A 3 -11.38 3.24 20.08
C SER A 3 -11.88 1.85 19.70
N ARG A 4 -13.11 1.53 20.10
CA ARG A 4 -13.79 0.30 19.63
C ARG A 4 -14.24 0.50 18.19
N MET A 5 -14.33 -0.61 17.43
CA MET A 5 -14.73 -0.62 16.02
C MET A 5 -15.76 -1.71 15.78
N LEU A 6 -16.72 -1.44 14.89
CA LEU A 6 -17.71 -2.41 14.44
C LEU A 6 -17.17 -3.14 13.22
N CYS A 7 -17.16 -4.47 13.24
CA CYS A 7 -16.85 -5.27 12.05
C CYS A 7 -18.09 -5.43 11.17
N THR A 8 -17.97 -5.22 9.85
CA THR A 8 -19.12 -5.40 8.94
C THR A 8 -19.34 -6.85 8.53
N ASP A 9 -18.38 -7.74 8.77
CA ASP A 9 -18.49 -9.15 8.39
C ASP A 9 -19.21 -9.97 9.49
N CYS A 10 -18.90 -9.72 10.77
CA CYS A 10 -19.50 -10.44 11.90
C CYS A 10 -20.40 -9.58 12.80
N PHE A 11 -20.50 -8.28 12.56
CA PHE A 11 -21.28 -7.31 13.36
C PHE A 11 -20.89 -7.20 14.84
N GLU A 12 -19.74 -7.74 15.24
CA GLU A 12 -19.25 -7.62 16.62
C GLU A 12 -18.53 -6.29 16.85
N THR A 13 -18.78 -5.66 18.00
CA THR A 13 -18.05 -4.47 18.45
C THR A 13 -16.85 -4.89 19.30
N SER A 14 -15.65 -4.79 18.75
CA SER A 14 -14.43 -5.22 19.44
C SER A 14 -13.28 -4.25 19.23
N HIS A 15 -12.22 -4.40 20.04
CA HIS A 15 -10.99 -3.66 19.79
C HIS A 15 -10.28 -4.23 18.56
N PRO A 16 -9.94 -3.39 17.57
CA PRO A 16 -9.26 -3.87 16.37
C PRO A 16 -7.88 -4.43 16.73
N GLN A 17 -7.56 -5.61 16.23
CA GLN A 17 -6.21 -6.16 16.32
C GLN A 17 -5.38 -5.70 15.13
N THR A 18 -4.10 -5.45 15.34
CA THR A 18 -3.19 -5.09 14.25
C THR A 18 -2.48 -6.35 13.80
N LEU A 19 -2.72 -6.75 12.56
CA LEU A 19 -2.04 -7.87 11.94
C LEU A 19 -0.90 -7.33 11.07
N LEU A 20 0.32 -7.80 11.34
CA LEU A 20 1.48 -7.50 10.52
C LEU A 20 1.69 -8.66 9.55
N ALA A 21 1.67 -8.36 8.26
CA ALA A 21 2.13 -9.33 7.26
C ALA A 21 3.65 -9.51 7.39
N GLY A 22 4.12 -10.75 7.31
CA GLY A 22 5.56 -11.09 7.34
C GLY A 22 6.01 -11.86 8.58
N SER A 23 7.30 -12.21 8.60
CA SER A 23 7.91 -13.03 9.65
C SER A 23 9.02 -12.27 10.36
N ASP A 24 9.01 -12.28 11.70
CA ASP A 24 10.07 -11.68 12.53
C ASP A 24 11.45 -12.31 12.25
N ARG A 25 11.47 -13.56 11.77
CA ARG A 25 12.72 -14.27 11.46
C ARG A 25 13.45 -13.66 10.26
N ILE A 26 12.70 -13.23 9.24
CA ILE A 26 13.28 -12.61 8.04
C ILE A 26 13.91 -11.28 8.42
N GLU A 27 13.29 -10.54 9.34
CA GLU A 27 13.83 -9.29 9.88
C GLU A 27 15.19 -9.53 10.53
N MET A 28 15.30 -10.51 11.43
CA MET A 28 16.57 -10.87 12.09
C MET A 28 17.66 -11.30 11.11
N VAL A 29 17.31 -12.11 10.10
CA VAL A 29 18.27 -12.53 9.06
C VAL A 29 18.71 -11.33 8.22
N ALA A 30 17.80 -10.43 7.85
CA ALA A 30 18.13 -9.22 7.10
C ALA A 30 19.11 -8.33 7.88
N TRP A 31 18.89 -8.17 9.18
CA TRP A 31 19.82 -7.45 10.07
C TRP A 31 21.20 -8.10 10.17
N LEU A 32 21.26 -9.43 10.24
CA LEU A 32 22.52 -10.18 10.26
C LEU A 32 23.28 -10.08 8.94
N CYS A 33 22.58 -10.06 7.80
CA CYS A 33 23.22 -9.95 6.50
C CYS A 33 23.77 -8.54 6.27
N PHE A 34 22.97 -7.48 6.47
CA PHE A 34 23.42 -6.08 6.37
C PHE A 34 22.42 -5.13 7.06
N ALA A 35 22.89 -4.07 7.72
CA ALA A 35 22.01 -3.13 8.44
C ALA A 35 20.99 -2.41 7.52
N LEU A 36 21.40 -2.02 6.31
CA LEU A 36 20.54 -1.31 5.34
C LEU A 36 19.30 -2.12 4.89
N PRO A 37 19.43 -3.37 4.41
CA PRO A 37 18.25 -4.18 4.07
C PRO A 37 17.40 -4.52 5.29
N GLY A 38 17.98 -4.65 6.49
CA GLY A 38 17.23 -4.76 7.75
C GLY A 38 16.29 -3.56 7.96
N TRP A 39 16.81 -2.34 7.86
CA TRP A 39 16.01 -1.11 7.95
C TRP A 39 14.90 -1.03 6.91
N LEU A 40 15.23 -1.30 5.64
CA LEU A 40 14.25 -1.24 4.54
C LEU A 40 13.12 -2.26 4.74
N TYR A 41 13.45 -3.46 5.21
CA TYR A 41 12.45 -4.49 5.52
C TYR A 41 11.55 -4.06 6.68
N CYS A 42 12.11 -3.51 7.76
CA CYS A 42 11.35 -2.99 8.90
C CYS A 42 10.33 -1.91 8.46
N TRP A 43 10.78 -0.98 7.61
CA TRP A 43 9.94 0.08 7.05
C TRP A 43 8.82 -0.49 6.19
N TRP A 44 9.15 -1.35 5.22
CA TRP A 44 8.17 -1.99 4.35
C TRP A 44 7.13 -2.76 5.17
N ARG A 45 7.55 -3.48 6.20
CA ARG A 45 6.67 -4.22 7.09
C ARG A 45 5.72 -3.33 7.89
N HIS A 46 6.18 -2.17 8.36
CA HIS A 46 5.32 -1.20 9.05
C HIS A 46 4.22 -0.64 8.13
N MET A 47 4.51 -0.47 6.83
CA MET A 47 3.53 0.00 5.85
C MET A 47 2.42 -1.02 5.56
N LEU A 48 2.66 -2.31 5.85
CA LEU A 48 1.71 -3.40 5.64
C LEU A 48 0.84 -3.71 6.87
N ARG A 49 0.84 -2.85 7.89
CA ARG A 49 -0.01 -2.99 9.07
C ARG A 49 -1.47 -2.82 8.68
N ILE A 50 -2.24 -3.89 8.80
CA ILE A 50 -3.69 -3.87 8.62
C ILE A 50 -4.39 -4.07 9.95
N LYS A 51 -5.51 -3.36 10.14
CA LYS A 51 -6.40 -3.58 11.28
C LYS A 51 -7.43 -4.62 10.90
N VAL A 52 -7.62 -5.61 11.76
CA VAL A 52 -8.55 -6.71 11.57
C VAL A 52 -9.43 -6.89 12.80
N CYS A 53 -10.61 -7.49 12.62
CA CYS A 53 -11.50 -7.85 13.71
C CYS A 53 -10.83 -8.90 14.62
N GLY A 54 -10.85 -8.69 15.93
CA GLY A 54 -10.28 -9.65 16.89
C GLY A 54 -11.08 -10.94 17.04
N VAL A 55 -12.30 -11.01 16.49
CA VAL A 55 -13.18 -12.18 16.59
C VAL A 55 -13.18 -13.01 15.31
N CYS A 56 -13.44 -12.39 14.15
CA CYS A 56 -13.52 -13.11 12.87
C CYS A 56 -12.29 -12.94 11.96
N GLY A 57 -11.40 -11.99 12.25
CA GLY A 57 -10.25 -11.66 11.39
C GLY A 57 -10.56 -10.85 10.13
N GLY A 58 -11.82 -10.40 9.94
CA GLY A 58 -12.21 -9.55 8.82
C GLY A 58 -11.50 -8.20 8.82
N SER A 59 -11.14 -7.67 7.65
CA SER A 59 -10.46 -6.37 7.48
C SER A 59 -11.42 -5.19 7.36
N SER A 60 -12.73 -5.46 7.29
CA SER A 60 -13.79 -4.49 7.10
C SER A 60 -14.25 -3.92 8.45
N LEU A 61 -13.54 -2.89 8.92
CA LEU A 61 -13.79 -2.24 10.21
C LEU A 61 -14.30 -0.81 10.02
N LEU A 62 -15.46 -0.52 10.61
CA LEU A 62 -16.00 0.83 10.72
C LEU A 62 -15.71 1.39 12.11
N ARG A 63 -15.28 2.66 12.17
CA ARG A 63 -15.23 3.38 13.46
C ARG A 63 -16.66 3.48 14.00
N GLU A 64 -16.83 3.24 15.30
CA GLU A 64 -18.15 3.29 15.96
C GLU A 64 -18.92 4.58 15.69
N ALA A 65 -18.26 5.74 15.70
CA ALA A 65 -18.94 7.01 15.38
C ALA A 65 -19.56 7.01 13.97
N ARG A 66 -18.89 6.37 13.00
CA ARG A 66 -19.39 6.23 11.62
C ARG A 66 -20.44 5.13 11.52
N ALA A 67 -20.31 4.06 12.31
CA ALA A 67 -21.31 3.01 12.40
C ALA A 67 -22.61 3.51 13.05
N ALA A 68 -22.51 4.34 14.11
CA ALA A 68 -23.63 5.01 14.75
C ALA A 68 -24.34 5.94 13.78
N ALA A 69 -23.60 6.73 12.99
CA ALA A 69 -24.17 7.56 11.93
C ALA A 69 -24.83 6.73 10.81
N ALA A 70 -24.29 5.55 10.48
CA ALA A 70 -24.90 4.64 9.50
C ALA A 70 -26.19 3.98 10.01
N ASN A 71 -26.31 3.78 11.33
CA ASN A 71 -27.47 3.16 11.98
C ASN A 71 -28.54 4.16 12.43
N ASP A 72 -28.35 5.47 12.21
CA ASP A 72 -29.34 6.48 12.56
C ASP A 72 -30.59 6.31 11.65
N PRO A 73 -31.78 5.98 12.21
CA PRO A 73 -33.00 5.80 11.41
C PRO A 73 -33.44 7.08 10.69
N ASN A 74 -32.98 8.26 11.14
CA ASN A 74 -33.21 9.53 10.46
C ASN A 74 -32.17 9.85 9.38
N ALA A 75 -31.02 9.14 9.31
CA ALA A 75 -30.08 9.29 8.19
C ALA A 75 -30.73 8.89 6.85
N ASN A 76 -31.72 8.00 6.86
CA ASN A 76 -32.53 7.66 5.68
C ASN A 76 -33.61 8.71 5.35
N ARG A 77 -33.92 9.64 6.25
CA ARG A 77 -34.96 10.67 6.05
C ARG A 77 -34.43 12.00 5.52
N ALA A 78 -33.14 12.28 5.72
CA ALA A 78 -32.56 13.57 5.40
C ALA A 78 -31.51 13.43 4.30
N GLN A 79 -31.95 13.72 3.08
CA GLN A 79 -31.21 14.04 1.85
C GLN A 79 -31.43 12.98 0.76
N PRO A 80 -32.05 13.35 -0.39
CA PRO A 80 -31.98 12.51 -1.57
C PRO A 80 -30.49 12.27 -1.83
N ALA A 81 -30.08 10.99 -1.90
CA ALA A 81 -28.70 10.62 -2.10
C ALA A 81 -28.14 11.47 -3.24
N PRO A 82 -27.01 12.20 -3.05
CA PRO A 82 -26.43 12.96 -4.14
C PRO A 82 -26.17 11.98 -5.29
N VAL A 83 -26.92 12.15 -6.37
CA VAL A 83 -26.79 11.29 -7.55
C VAL A 83 -25.47 11.69 -8.17
N VAL A 84 -24.42 10.94 -7.86
CA VAL A 84 -23.14 11.05 -8.55
C VAL A 84 -23.34 10.42 -9.92
N CYS A 85 -23.87 11.20 -10.86
CA CYS A 85 -23.89 10.85 -12.26
C CYS A 85 -22.43 10.88 -12.76
N ASN A 86 -21.81 9.71 -12.94
CA ASN A 86 -20.66 9.65 -13.82
C ASN A 86 -21.11 10.06 -15.22
N LEU A 87 -20.28 10.83 -15.94
CA LEU A 87 -20.56 11.38 -17.27
C LEU A 87 -20.91 10.32 -18.34
N HIS A 88 -20.87 9.02 -18.01
CA HIS A 88 -21.05 7.88 -18.91
C HIS A 88 -22.24 6.98 -18.54
N GLY A 89 -23.18 7.48 -17.72
CA GLY A 89 -24.37 6.73 -17.32
C GLY A 89 -24.16 5.84 -16.10
N PRO A 90 -25.17 5.03 -15.72
CA PRO A 90 -25.16 4.25 -14.49
C PRO A 90 -24.11 3.13 -14.58
N VAL A 91 -22.95 3.39 -13.97
CA VAL A 91 -21.93 2.37 -13.76
C VAL A 91 -22.46 1.42 -12.69
N ARG A 92 -22.93 0.24 -13.10
CA ARG A 92 -23.08 -0.89 -12.17
C ARG A 92 -21.69 -1.19 -11.62
N TRP A 93 -21.45 -0.83 -10.37
CA TRP A 93 -20.22 -1.22 -9.69
C TRP A 93 -20.08 -2.74 -9.79
N PRO A 94 -18.96 -3.26 -10.34
CA PRO A 94 -18.73 -4.69 -10.31
C PRO A 94 -18.79 -5.16 -8.85
N ARG A 95 -19.48 -6.28 -8.62
CA ARG A 95 -19.63 -6.92 -7.31
C ARG A 95 -18.26 -7.01 -6.60
N PRO A 96 -18.23 -6.92 -5.26
CA PRO A 96 -16.99 -6.88 -4.49
C PRO A 96 -16.06 -7.99 -4.94
N PHE A 97 -14.83 -7.60 -5.29
CA PHE A 97 -13.78 -8.50 -5.71
C PHE A 97 -13.70 -9.66 -4.73
N ALA A 98 -13.82 -10.88 -5.27
CA ALA A 98 -13.58 -12.12 -4.54
C ALA A 98 -12.22 -12.05 -3.83
N THR A 99 -12.18 -12.70 -2.67
CA THR A 99 -11.18 -12.63 -1.59
C THR A 99 -9.72 -12.40 -2.02
N PRO A 100 -8.96 -11.55 -1.29
CA PRO A 100 -7.56 -11.21 -1.58
C PRO A 100 -6.55 -12.34 -1.30
N ARG A 101 -7.00 -13.57 -1.06
CA ARG A 101 -6.13 -14.65 -0.55
C ARG A 101 -5.29 -15.37 -1.61
N GLU A 102 -5.61 -15.24 -2.91
CA GLU A 102 -4.92 -16.01 -3.96
C GLU A 102 -3.70 -15.33 -4.59
N ARG A 103 -3.42 -14.04 -4.31
CA ARG A 103 -2.25 -13.36 -4.91
C ARG A 103 -0.92 -13.60 -4.20
N LEU A 104 -0.89 -14.29 -3.06
CA LEU A 104 0.34 -14.44 -2.26
C LEU A 104 1.21 -15.64 -2.64
N HIS A 105 0.70 -16.62 -3.40
CA HIS A 105 1.48 -17.82 -3.73
C HIS A 105 2.32 -17.70 -5.02
N ALA A 106 2.07 -16.71 -5.88
CA ALA A 106 2.83 -16.53 -7.12
C ALA A 106 4.20 -15.82 -6.94
N GLY A 107 4.51 -15.29 -5.75
CA GLY A 107 5.73 -14.51 -5.49
C GLY A 107 6.90 -15.28 -4.84
N SER A 108 6.66 -16.45 -4.23
CA SER A 108 7.68 -17.13 -3.43
C SER A 108 8.77 -17.80 -4.27
N LEU A 109 8.44 -18.33 -5.44
CA LEU A 109 9.42 -18.93 -6.35
C LEU A 109 10.37 -17.90 -6.96
N GLY A 110 9.89 -16.69 -7.26
CA GLY A 110 10.73 -15.59 -7.74
C GLY A 110 11.72 -15.09 -6.68
N ALA A 111 11.32 -15.09 -5.40
CA ALA A 111 12.20 -14.73 -4.30
C ALA A 111 13.32 -15.77 -4.10
N ILE A 112 13.00 -17.07 -4.20
CA ILE A 112 14.00 -18.15 -4.06
C ILE A 112 15.03 -18.10 -5.20
N ALA A 113 14.58 -17.88 -6.45
CA ALA A 113 15.48 -17.74 -7.60
C ALA A 113 16.42 -16.54 -7.46
N SER A 114 15.91 -15.41 -6.97
CA SER A 114 16.70 -14.20 -6.72
C SER A 114 17.77 -14.41 -5.64
N ILE A 115 17.43 -15.12 -4.55
CA ILE A 115 18.36 -15.42 -3.45
C ILE A 115 19.45 -16.41 -3.92
N ALA A 116 19.07 -17.44 -4.69
CA ALA A 116 20.02 -18.41 -5.23
C ALA A 116 21.02 -17.75 -6.20
N ALA A 117 20.56 -16.83 -7.06
CA ALA A 117 21.44 -16.07 -7.95
C ALA A 117 22.41 -15.15 -7.19
N LEU A 118 21.95 -14.51 -6.11
CA LEU A 118 22.78 -13.67 -5.24
C LEU A 118 23.87 -14.49 -4.51
N LEU A 119 23.51 -15.65 -3.97
CA LEU A 119 24.46 -16.55 -3.30
C LEU A 119 25.48 -17.13 -4.28
N ALA A 120 25.05 -17.52 -5.48
CA ALA A 120 25.96 -17.98 -6.54
C ALA A 120 26.93 -16.88 -6.98
N GLY A 121 26.46 -15.63 -7.10
CA GLY A 121 27.31 -14.47 -7.39
C GLY A 121 28.32 -14.16 -6.29
N LEU A 122 27.93 -14.29 -5.02
CA LEU A 122 28.82 -14.07 -3.87
C LEU A 122 29.88 -15.18 -3.73
N LEU A 123 29.53 -16.44 -4.02
CA LEU A 123 30.47 -17.55 -4.05
C LEU A 123 31.47 -17.42 -5.21
N ALA A 124 31.01 -17.00 -6.40
CA ALA A 124 31.88 -16.72 -7.53
C ALA A 124 32.79 -15.49 -7.30
N ALA A 125 32.33 -14.52 -6.50
CA ALA A 125 33.11 -13.35 -6.10
C ALA A 125 34.19 -13.66 -5.04
N ALA A 126 34.00 -14.70 -4.23
CA ALA A 126 34.92 -15.07 -3.15
C ALA A 126 36.26 -15.62 -3.68
N ASP A 127 36.28 -16.30 -4.84
CA ASP A 127 37.52 -16.71 -5.52
C ASP A 127 38.23 -15.55 -6.26
N VAL A 128 37.59 -14.37 -6.34
CA VAL A 128 38.10 -13.17 -7.05
C VAL A 128 38.34 -12.01 -6.06
N ALA A 129 38.35 -12.28 -4.75
CA ALA A 129 38.41 -11.27 -3.69
C ALA A 129 39.65 -10.33 -3.74
N GLY A 130 40.69 -10.68 -4.51
CA GLY A 130 41.82 -9.78 -4.79
C GLY A 130 41.57 -8.69 -5.87
N LEU A 131 40.57 -8.85 -6.74
CA LEU A 131 40.32 -7.97 -7.89
C LEU A 131 38.99 -7.19 -7.83
N LEU A 132 38.08 -7.56 -6.93
CA LEU A 132 36.73 -6.98 -6.89
C LEU A 132 36.60 -5.65 -6.14
N ILE A 133 37.44 -5.40 -5.13
CA ILE A 133 37.44 -4.14 -4.37
C ILE A 133 37.60 -2.90 -5.26
N PRO A 134 38.54 -2.84 -6.24
CA PRO A 134 38.66 -1.68 -7.13
C PRO A 134 37.48 -1.54 -8.12
N VAL A 135 36.87 -2.64 -8.55
CA VAL A 135 35.68 -2.61 -9.44
C VAL A 135 34.44 -2.12 -8.70
N ILE A 136 34.30 -2.47 -7.42
CA ILE A 136 33.23 -1.98 -6.55
C ILE A 136 33.39 -0.47 -6.31
N CYS A 137 34.61 0.05 -6.08
CA CYS A 137 34.84 1.49 -5.97
C CYS A 137 34.55 2.27 -7.28
N LEU A 138 34.91 1.72 -8.44
CA LEU A 138 34.63 2.32 -9.75
C LEU A 138 33.12 2.32 -10.10
N THR A 139 32.41 1.25 -9.77
CA THR A 139 30.95 1.16 -10.00
C THR A 139 30.15 1.99 -9.01
N PHE A 140 30.60 2.15 -7.76
CA PHE A 140 29.98 3.06 -6.80
C PHE A 140 30.09 4.53 -7.24
N SER A 141 31.21 4.89 -7.89
CA SER A 141 31.40 6.22 -8.48
C SER A 141 30.48 6.48 -9.68
N ALA A 142 30.17 5.44 -10.47
CA ALA A 142 29.19 5.51 -11.55
C ALA A 142 27.73 5.53 -11.05
N LEU A 143 27.44 4.85 -9.92
CA LEU A 143 26.12 4.83 -9.29
C LEU A 143 25.74 6.17 -8.66
N LEU A 144 26.68 6.97 -8.17
CA LEU A 144 26.40 8.35 -7.76
C LEU A 144 25.94 9.25 -8.93
N GLY A 145 26.20 8.86 -10.18
CA GLY A 145 25.60 9.47 -11.38
C GLY A 145 24.10 9.15 -11.59
N THR A 146 23.58 8.08 -10.98
CA THR A 146 22.16 7.67 -11.12
C THR A 146 21.19 8.50 -10.28
N ALA A 147 21.70 9.31 -9.34
CA ALA A 147 20.91 10.27 -8.57
C ALA A 147 20.23 11.32 -9.49
N TRP A 148 20.84 11.63 -10.64
CA TRP A 148 20.24 12.51 -11.65
C TRP A 148 19.04 11.86 -12.35
N TRP A 149 19.10 10.56 -12.61
CA TRP A 149 18.05 9.81 -13.29
C TRP A 149 16.79 9.65 -12.43
N VAL A 150 16.94 9.40 -11.13
CA VAL A 150 15.80 9.32 -10.19
C VAL A 150 15.11 10.67 -10.05
N ARG A 151 15.88 11.77 -10.04
CA ARG A 151 15.32 13.13 -9.99
C ARG A 151 14.55 13.49 -11.27
N SER A 152 15.07 13.11 -12.44
CA SER A 152 14.40 13.28 -13.73
C SER A 152 13.14 12.44 -13.87
N LEU A 153 13.14 11.19 -13.38
CA LEU A 153 11.95 10.33 -13.39
C LEU A 153 10.84 10.87 -12.47
N ASN A 154 11.20 11.43 -11.32
CA ASN A 154 10.24 12.02 -10.37
C ASN A 154 9.61 13.32 -10.92
N LEU A 155 10.39 14.14 -11.62
CA LEU A 155 9.88 15.34 -12.31
C LEU A 155 8.96 14.97 -13.49
N TRP A 156 9.28 13.92 -14.23
CA TRP A 156 8.44 13.41 -15.31
C TRP A 156 7.12 12.80 -14.80
N LEU A 157 7.14 12.08 -13.68
CA LEU A 157 5.92 11.58 -13.04
C LEU A 157 5.03 12.73 -12.52
N ARG A 158 5.63 13.81 -12.00
CA ARG A 158 4.89 15.01 -11.57
C ARG A 158 4.27 15.79 -12.74
N SER A 159 4.89 15.81 -13.92
CA SER A 159 4.31 16.48 -15.09
C SER A 159 3.11 15.74 -15.67
N ARG A 160 3.09 14.40 -15.58
CA ARG A 160 1.89 13.58 -15.91
C ARG A 160 0.82 13.56 -14.82
N ALA A 161 1.18 13.86 -13.58
CA ALA A 161 0.24 14.04 -12.49
C ALA A 161 -0.41 15.44 -12.45
N ARG A 162 -0.34 16.23 -13.53
CA ARG A 162 -1.28 17.35 -13.74
C ARG A 162 -2.68 16.79 -13.97
N LEU A 163 -3.31 16.46 -12.85
CA LEU A 163 -4.66 16.82 -12.48
C LEU A 163 -5.50 17.23 -13.69
N SER A 164 -6.23 16.25 -14.23
CA SER A 164 -7.55 16.54 -14.79
C SER A 164 -8.29 17.34 -13.72
N SER A 165 -8.48 18.63 -13.96
CA SER A 165 -9.25 19.51 -13.10
C SER A 165 -10.62 18.86 -12.89
N CYS A 166 -10.88 18.43 -11.66
CA CYS A 166 -12.21 17.99 -11.26
C CYS A 166 -13.12 19.22 -11.33
N ARG A 167 -13.91 19.32 -12.40
CA ARG A 167 -14.99 20.30 -12.49
C ARG A 167 -16.21 19.71 -11.80
N ALA A 168 -16.72 20.39 -10.79
CA ALA A 168 -17.99 20.06 -10.18
C ALA A 168 -19.12 20.69 -10.99
N TRP A 169 -20.17 19.92 -11.24
CA TRP A 169 -21.36 20.36 -11.96
C TRP A 169 -22.57 20.27 -11.05
N ALA A 170 -23.41 21.30 -11.07
CA ALA A 170 -24.71 21.30 -10.43
C ALA A 170 -25.69 20.40 -11.20
N ALA A 171 -26.75 19.94 -10.54
CA ALA A 171 -27.78 19.09 -11.14
C ALA A 171 -28.52 19.76 -12.32
N ASP A 172 -28.45 21.08 -12.44
CA ASP A 172 -29.00 21.87 -13.54
C ASP A 172 -28.00 22.12 -14.69
N GLY A 173 -26.80 21.55 -14.62
CA GLY A 173 -25.76 21.65 -15.64
C GLY A 173 -24.89 22.91 -15.57
N ARG A 174 -24.92 23.68 -14.48
CA ARG A 174 -23.98 24.81 -14.27
C ARG A 174 -22.69 24.35 -13.59
N GLU A 175 -21.55 24.92 -13.98
CA GLU A 175 -20.25 24.67 -13.34
C GLU A 175 -20.20 25.38 -11.97
N ILE A 176 -19.84 24.65 -10.91
CA ILE A 176 -19.71 25.21 -9.56
C ILE A 176 -18.24 25.52 -9.29
N PRO A 177 -17.87 26.79 -9.00
CA PRO A 177 -16.51 27.10 -8.59
C PRO A 177 -16.24 26.46 -7.22
N ILE A 178 -15.26 25.55 -7.16
CA ILE A 178 -14.79 24.99 -5.88
C ILE A 178 -13.79 25.99 -5.30
N GLU A 179 -14.19 26.75 -4.29
CA GLU A 179 -13.24 27.50 -3.47
C GLU A 179 -12.41 26.49 -2.65
N SER A 180 -11.10 26.46 -2.89
CA SER A 180 -10.16 25.70 -2.07
C SER A 180 -10.03 26.38 -0.72
N VAL A 181 -10.55 25.74 0.33
CA VAL A 181 -10.35 26.13 1.73
C VAL A 181 -8.93 25.76 2.17
#